data_AF-W9WM73-F1
#
_entry.id   AF-W9WM73-F1
#
_cell.length_a   1.000
_cell.length_b   1.000
_cell.length_c   1.000
_cell.angle_alpha   90.00
_cell.angle_beta   90.00
_cell.angle_gamma   90.00
#
_symmetry.space_group_name_H-M   'P 1'
#
loop_
_entity.id
_entity.type
_entity.pdbx_description
1 polymer ?
#
loop_
_entity_poly.entity_id
_entity_poly.type
_entity_poly.pdbx_seq_one_letter_code
_entity_poly.pdbx_strand_id
1 'polypeptide(L)'
;MRFSSIIAPVSLAALASAAPALNARGDDSCIPYNIAIAIETQWISTLTNFDTATATNLLAPELVDTSDSINYIAGIPLGGPTFPSAQAYIAGQGAQPPIGFTVLGTDVVTCDGYIVLRWVGAVGKQIYPSQGITILKAVQKGPDATVGPTGWQLAEIHTEFNSAAWIVDIGGTCPPPSGNARLLRN
;
A
#
# COMPACT_ATOMS: atom_id res chain seq x y z
N MET A 1 -7.60 58.62 28.70
CA MET A 1 -6.44 57.76 28.41
C MET A 1 -6.84 56.82 27.29
N ARG A 2 -6.05 56.76 26.22
CA ARG A 2 -6.30 56.00 24.99
C ARG A 2 -5.74 54.59 25.14
N PHE A 3 -6.48 53.56 24.73
CA PHE A 3 -5.91 52.31 24.24
C PHE A 3 -6.81 51.76 23.13
N SER A 4 -6.40 51.99 21.88
CA SER A 4 -6.93 51.30 20.71
C SER A 4 -6.10 50.05 20.48
N SER A 5 -6.70 48.88 20.64
CA SER A 5 -6.09 47.59 20.26
C SER A 5 -6.51 47.27 18.83
N ILE A 6 -5.56 47.37 17.90
CA ILE A 6 -5.71 46.90 16.52
C ILE A 6 -5.45 45.38 16.54
N ILE A 7 -6.49 44.58 16.32
CA ILE A 7 -6.34 43.15 16.08
C ILE A 7 -6.02 42.98 14.59
N ALA A 8 -4.81 42.54 14.27
CA ALA A 8 -4.43 42.16 12.92
C ALA A 8 -5.11 40.83 12.55
N PRO A 9 -5.76 40.70 11.38
CA PRO A 9 -6.27 39.43 10.92
C PRO A 9 -5.08 38.53 10.51
N VAL A 10 -4.93 37.40 11.18
CA VAL A 10 -4.05 36.31 10.74
C VAL A 10 -4.65 35.72 9.48
N SER A 11 -3.98 35.94 8.34
CA SER A 11 -4.34 35.35 7.06
C SER A 11 -4.21 33.83 7.14
N LEU A 12 -5.35 33.13 7.10
CA LEU A 12 -5.40 31.67 6.99
C LEU A 12 -4.93 31.29 5.57
N ALA A 13 -3.65 30.95 5.43
CA ALA A 13 -3.13 30.41 4.18
C ALA A 13 -3.79 29.04 3.94
N ALA A 14 -4.72 28.98 3.00
CA ALA A 14 -5.33 27.74 2.57
C ALA A 14 -4.25 26.86 1.96
N LEU A 15 -3.88 25.77 2.65
CA LEU A 15 -3.20 24.64 2.03
C LEU A 15 -4.18 24.04 1.03
N ALA A 16 -4.10 24.48 -0.23
CA ALA A 16 -4.73 23.77 -1.33
C ALA A 16 -4.03 22.42 -1.44
N SER A 17 -4.61 21.37 -0.86
CA SER A 17 -4.24 19.99 -1.15
C SER A 17 -4.38 19.83 -2.66
N ALA A 18 -3.26 19.74 -3.38
CA ALA A 18 -3.29 19.43 -4.80
C ALA A 18 -3.93 18.04 -4.93
N ALA A 19 -5.20 18.00 -5.31
CA ALA A 19 -5.82 16.75 -5.70
C ALA A 19 -4.99 16.18 -6.86
N PRO A 20 -4.62 14.90 -6.84
CA PRO A 20 -3.92 14.30 -7.96
C PRO A 20 -4.75 14.52 -9.23
N ALA A 21 -4.10 15.03 -10.28
CA ALA A 21 -4.76 15.24 -11.55
C ALA A 21 -5.26 13.88 -12.09
N LEU A 22 -6.54 13.83 -12.47
CA LEU A 22 -7.06 12.70 -13.25
C LEU A 22 -6.46 12.80 -14.65
N ASN A 23 -5.35 12.12 -14.88
CA ASN A 23 -4.74 12.06 -16.21
C ASN A 23 -5.63 11.20 -17.13
N ALA A 24 -5.86 11.70 -18.34
CA ALA A 24 -6.45 10.89 -19.40
C ALA A 24 -5.54 9.69 -19.69
N ARG A 25 -6.16 8.55 -20.03
CA ARG A 25 -5.44 7.30 -20.39
C ARG A 25 -4.46 7.61 -21.53
N GLY A 26 -3.17 7.31 -21.35
CA GLY A 26 -2.16 7.49 -22.40
C GLY A 26 -2.33 6.49 -23.54
N ASP A 27 -1.88 6.85 -24.75
CA ASP A 27 -1.87 5.98 -25.94
C ASP A 27 -0.70 4.95 -25.94
N ASP A 28 0.06 4.87 -24.85
CA ASP A 28 1.17 3.93 -24.70
C ASP A 28 0.68 2.48 -24.56
N SER A 29 1.55 1.52 -24.94
CA SER A 29 1.24 0.09 -24.90
C SER A 29 0.78 -0.35 -23.51
N CYS A 30 -0.49 -0.73 -23.40
CA CYS A 30 -1.08 -1.25 -22.17
C CYS A 30 -0.26 -2.43 -21.64
N ILE A 31 -0.11 -2.53 -20.32
CA ILE A 31 0.41 -3.75 -19.70
C ILE A 31 -0.41 -4.97 -20.17
N PRO A 32 0.23 -6.04 -20.68
CA PRO A 32 -0.50 -7.25 -21.00
C PRO A 32 -1.07 -7.90 -19.74
N TYR A 33 -2.32 -8.36 -19.78
CA TYR A 33 -3.00 -8.90 -18.60
C TYR A 33 -2.26 -10.06 -17.94
N ASN A 34 -1.66 -10.97 -18.72
CA ASN A 34 -0.84 -12.05 -18.19
C ASN A 34 0.41 -11.55 -17.45
N ILE A 35 0.99 -10.42 -17.87
CA ILE A 35 2.12 -9.78 -17.19
C ILE A 35 1.65 -9.13 -15.89
N ALA A 36 0.49 -8.47 -15.89
CA ALA A 36 -0.12 -7.95 -14.67
C ALA A 36 -0.34 -9.06 -13.63
N ILE A 37 -0.90 -10.20 -14.03
CA ILE A 37 -1.08 -11.35 -13.13
C ILE A 37 0.25 -11.95 -12.66
N ALA A 38 1.30 -11.94 -13.51
CA ALA A 38 2.63 -12.39 -13.09
C ALA A 38 3.24 -11.46 -12.02
N ILE A 39 3.06 -10.14 -12.17
CA ILE A 39 3.47 -9.15 -11.17
C ILE A 39 2.73 -9.36 -9.86
N GLU A 40 1.40 -9.49 -9.92
CA GLU A 40 0.57 -9.80 -8.74
C GLU A 40 1.06 -11.06 -8.04
N THR A 41 1.27 -12.15 -8.79
CA THR A 41 1.72 -13.43 -8.24
C THR A 41 3.10 -13.33 -7.58
N GLN A 42 4.04 -12.62 -8.21
CA GLN A 42 5.37 -12.41 -7.61
C GLN A 42 5.30 -11.52 -6.37
N TRP A 43 4.46 -10.49 -6.36
CA TRP A 43 4.23 -9.68 -5.16
C TRP A 43 3.61 -10.51 -4.02
N ILE A 44 2.62 -11.36 -4.31
CA ILE A 44 2.07 -12.27 -3.28
C ILE A 44 3.18 -13.18 -2.74
N SER A 45 4.09 -13.66 -3.59
CA SER A 45 5.19 -14.51 -3.15
C SER A 45 6.15 -13.82 -2.17
N THR A 46 6.34 -12.50 -2.25
CA THR A 46 7.15 -11.77 -1.25
C THR A 46 6.48 -11.76 0.12
N LEU A 47 5.16 -11.96 0.20
CA LEU A 47 4.40 -12.05 1.44
C LEU A 47 4.32 -13.49 1.99
N THR A 48 4.21 -14.49 1.10
CA THR A 48 3.92 -15.88 1.48
C THR A 48 5.13 -16.80 1.47
N ASN A 49 6.20 -16.46 0.75
CA ASN A 49 7.43 -17.25 0.66
C ASN A 49 8.57 -16.38 0.13
N PHE A 50 9.03 -15.45 0.97
CA PHE A 50 9.98 -14.41 0.56
C PHE A 50 11.28 -15.01 -0.01
N ASP A 51 11.67 -14.48 -1.17
CA ASP A 51 12.97 -14.74 -1.80
C ASP A 51 13.59 -13.42 -2.27
N THR A 52 14.85 -13.18 -1.88
CA THR A 52 15.54 -11.91 -2.17
C THR A 52 15.75 -11.71 -3.65
N ALA A 53 16.01 -12.77 -4.42
CA ALA A 53 16.22 -12.66 -5.86
C ALA A 53 14.92 -12.27 -6.59
N THR A 54 13.80 -12.91 -6.21
CA THR A 54 12.46 -12.57 -6.69
C THR A 54 12.10 -11.12 -6.39
N ALA A 55 12.28 -10.68 -5.14
CA ALA A 55 12.01 -9.29 -4.76
C ALA A 55 12.91 -8.30 -5.50
N THR A 56 14.21 -8.57 -5.61
CA THR A 56 15.15 -7.68 -6.32
C THR A 56 14.80 -7.56 -7.80
N ASN A 57 14.33 -8.65 -8.43
CA ASN A 57 13.91 -8.63 -9.82
C ASN A 57 12.57 -7.89 -10.02
N LEU A 58 11.63 -8.07 -9.10
CA LEU A 58 10.28 -7.51 -9.18
C LEU A 58 10.22 -6.00 -8.94
N LEU A 59 11.01 -5.48 -7.99
CA LEU A 59 10.86 -4.12 -7.48
C LEU A 59 11.69 -3.12 -8.29
N ALA A 60 11.06 -2.02 -8.72
CA ALA A 60 11.74 -0.90 -9.35
C ALA A 60 12.61 -0.16 -8.32
N PRO A 61 13.73 0.46 -8.73
CA PRO A 61 14.60 1.20 -7.81
C PRO A 61 13.88 2.30 -7.02
N GLU A 62 12.87 2.93 -7.61
CA GLU A 62 12.06 4.00 -6.98
C GLU A 62 10.87 3.49 -6.17
N LEU A 63 10.73 2.18 -5.93
CA LEU A 63 9.57 1.62 -5.23
C LEU A 63 9.27 2.37 -3.92
N VAL A 64 8.01 2.76 -3.75
CA VAL A 64 7.45 3.18 -2.46
C VAL A 64 6.25 2.30 -2.10
N ASP A 65 6.24 1.80 -0.86
CA ASP A 65 5.09 1.09 -0.26
C ASP A 65 4.45 1.95 0.83
N THR A 66 3.13 2.08 0.79
CA THR A 66 2.33 2.86 1.75
C THR A 66 1.17 2.05 2.29
N SER A 67 1.11 1.97 3.61
CA SER A 67 0.00 1.40 4.36
C SER A 67 -0.07 1.98 5.78
N ASP A 68 -1.11 2.74 6.08
CA ASP A 68 -1.36 3.20 7.45
C ASP A 68 -1.79 2.06 8.36
N SER A 69 -2.41 1.02 7.80
CA SER A 69 -2.66 -0.24 8.50
C SER A 69 -1.36 -0.88 9.01
N ILE A 70 -0.33 -1.00 8.17
CA ILE A 70 0.97 -1.55 8.59
C ILE A 70 1.69 -0.57 9.52
N ASN A 71 1.71 0.72 9.19
CA ASN A 71 2.39 1.73 10.01
C ASN A 71 1.86 1.74 11.44
N TYR A 72 0.53 1.66 11.61
CA TYR A 72 -0.09 1.57 12.92
C TYR A 72 0.39 0.35 13.72
N ILE A 73 0.42 -0.83 13.09
CA ILE A 73 0.85 -2.08 13.73
C ILE A 73 2.34 -2.06 14.08
N ALA A 74 3.15 -1.48 13.21
CA ALA A 74 4.60 -1.38 13.37
C ALA A 74 5.06 -0.24 14.30
N GLY A 75 4.14 0.63 14.76
CA GLY A 75 4.47 1.80 15.56
C GLY A 75 5.24 2.89 14.78
N ILE A 76 5.07 2.91 13.45
CA ILE A 76 5.64 3.92 12.55
C ILE A 76 4.63 5.08 12.42
N PRO A 77 5.07 6.35 12.26
CA PRO A 77 4.16 7.47 12.05
C PRO A 77 3.20 7.25 10.87
N LEU A 78 1.92 7.57 11.09
CA LEU A 78 0.88 7.52 10.06
C LEU A 78 1.04 8.65 9.03
N GLY A 79 0.47 8.44 7.84
CA GLY A 79 0.47 9.40 6.73
C GLY A 79 1.78 9.43 5.93
N GLY A 80 2.70 8.50 6.21
CA GLY A 80 3.99 8.37 5.52
C GLY A 80 4.19 6.99 4.89
N PRO A 81 5.28 6.82 4.13
CA PRO A 81 5.65 5.53 3.56
C PRO A 81 5.88 4.48 4.64
N THR A 82 5.40 3.26 4.39
CA THR A 82 5.74 2.06 5.18
C THR A 82 7.15 1.59 4.81
N PHE A 83 7.41 1.46 3.51
CA PHE A 83 8.76 1.23 2.98
C PHE A 83 9.10 2.34 1.99
N PRO A 84 10.06 3.23 2.31
CA PRO A 84 10.40 4.36 1.45
C PRO A 84 11.31 3.99 0.25
N SER A 85 11.69 2.72 0.11
CA SER A 85 12.52 2.23 -1.01
C SER A 85 12.37 0.72 -1.20
N ALA A 86 12.78 0.21 -2.37
CA ALA A 86 12.88 -1.21 -2.64
C ALA A 86 13.77 -1.95 -1.61
N GLN A 87 14.90 -1.35 -1.21
CA GLN A 87 15.78 -1.93 -0.20
C GLN A 87 15.11 -1.99 1.17
N ALA A 88 14.37 -0.95 1.56
CA ALA A 88 13.60 -0.95 2.81
C ALA A 88 12.51 -2.02 2.79
N TYR A 89 11.82 -2.19 1.64
CA TYR A 89 10.84 -3.25 1.45
C TYR A 89 11.48 -4.63 1.59
N ILE A 90 12.60 -4.89 0.89
CA ILE A 90 13.33 -6.17 0.96
C ILE A 90 13.78 -6.48 2.39
N ALA A 91 14.36 -5.50 3.08
CA ALA A 91 14.84 -5.68 4.45
C ALA A 91 13.68 -5.90 5.43
N GLY A 92 12.61 -5.13 5.30
CA GLY A 92 11.44 -5.22 6.16
C GLY A 92 10.65 -6.50 5.95
N GLN A 93 10.22 -6.75 4.71
CA GLN A 93 9.44 -7.92 4.34
C GLN A 93 10.23 -9.22 4.54
N GLY A 94 11.52 -9.23 4.21
CA GLY A 94 12.39 -10.39 4.42
C GLY A 94 12.66 -10.74 5.89
N ALA A 95 12.38 -9.83 6.82
CA ALA A 95 12.46 -10.09 8.26
C ALA A 95 11.13 -10.58 8.87
N GLN A 96 10.03 -10.54 8.12
CA GLN A 96 8.72 -10.99 8.60
C GLN A 96 8.52 -12.49 8.39
N PRO A 97 7.77 -13.17 9.27
CA PRO A 97 7.29 -14.51 8.98
C PRO A 97 6.33 -14.51 7.79
N PRO A 98 6.31 -15.58 6.98
CA PRO A 98 5.31 -15.75 5.93
C PRO A 98 3.88 -15.64 6.45
N ILE A 99 3.01 -15.03 5.65
CA ILE A 99 1.58 -14.93 5.95
C ILE A 99 0.77 -15.90 5.08
N GLY A 100 -0.40 -16.29 5.57
CA GLY A 100 -1.42 -16.88 4.69
C GLY A 100 -2.05 -15.80 3.84
N PHE A 101 -2.26 -16.06 2.55
CA PHE A 101 -2.82 -15.09 1.61
C PHE A 101 -3.76 -15.79 0.63
N THR A 102 -4.99 -15.28 0.49
CA THR A 102 -5.98 -15.77 -0.48
C THR A 102 -6.50 -14.59 -1.29
N VAL A 103 -6.28 -14.63 -2.60
CA VAL A 103 -6.84 -13.64 -3.53
C VAL A 103 -8.33 -13.87 -3.65
N LEU A 104 -9.12 -12.82 -3.41
CA LEU A 104 -10.57 -12.81 -3.64
C LEU A 104 -10.92 -12.35 -5.06
N GLY A 105 -10.04 -11.59 -5.69
CA GLY A 105 -10.13 -11.21 -7.09
C GLY A 105 -9.17 -10.08 -7.46
N THR A 106 -8.70 -10.11 -8.71
CA THR A 106 -8.05 -8.98 -9.39
C THR A 106 -9.14 -8.19 -10.09
N ASP A 107 -9.59 -7.10 -9.49
CA ASP A 107 -10.79 -6.37 -9.92
C ASP A 107 -10.49 -5.35 -11.03
N VAL A 108 -9.27 -4.82 -11.09
CA VAL A 108 -8.88 -3.81 -12.09
C VAL A 108 -7.46 -4.09 -12.59
N VAL A 109 -7.29 -4.06 -13.92
CA VAL A 109 -6.00 -3.87 -14.58
C VAL A 109 -6.15 -2.71 -15.57
N THR A 110 -5.34 -1.67 -15.43
CA THR A 110 -5.38 -0.51 -16.33
C THR A 110 -4.22 -0.54 -17.32
N CYS A 111 -4.37 0.14 -18.45
CA CYS A 111 -3.28 0.30 -19.42
C CYS A 111 -2.03 0.92 -18.81
N ASP A 112 -2.21 1.88 -17.89
CA ASP A 112 -1.11 2.55 -17.21
C ASP A 112 -0.42 1.65 -16.18
N GLY A 113 -0.76 0.36 -16.05
CA GLY A 113 -0.06 -0.57 -15.16
C GLY A 113 -0.59 -0.63 -13.73
N TYR A 114 -1.78 -0.10 -13.44
CA TYR A 114 -2.41 -0.30 -12.13
C TYR A 114 -3.08 -1.66 -12.06
N ILE A 115 -2.85 -2.38 -10.96
CA ILE A 115 -3.42 -3.70 -10.67
C ILE A 115 -4.09 -3.60 -9.29
N VAL A 116 -5.40 -3.78 -9.23
CA VAL A 116 -6.18 -3.68 -7.99
C VAL A 116 -6.73 -5.05 -7.63
N LEU A 117 -6.46 -5.49 -6.40
CA LEU A 117 -6.88 -6.78 -5.92
C LEU A 117 -7.45 -6.72 -4.49
N ARG A 118 -8.41 -7.60 -4.23
CA ARG A 118 -8.95 -7.89 -2.90
C ARG A 118 -8.40 -9.21 -2.40
N TRP A 119 -8.16 -9.31 -1.09
CA TRP A 119 -7.55 -10.50 -0.50
C TRP A 119 -7.98 -10.73 0.96
N VAL A 120 -7.77 -11.95 1.44
CA VAL A 120 -7.82 -12.35 2.85
C VAL A 120 -6.44 -12.79 3.28
N GLY A 121 -5.94 -12.18 4.35
CA GLY A 121 -4.68 -12.51 5.00
C GLY A 121 -4.92 -13.28 6.30
N ALA A 122 -3.97 -14.14 6.65
CA ALA A 122 -3.98 -14.90 7.88
C ALA A 122 -2.60 -14.83 8.56
N VAL A 123 -2.60 -14.45 9.83
CA VAL A 123 -1.39 -14.33 10.67
C VAL A 123 -1.64 -14.84 12.08
N GLY A 124 -0.56 -15.18 12.79
CA GLY A 124 -0.61 -15.50 14.22
C GLY A 124 -1.72 -16.49 14.59
N LYS A 125 -2.62 -16.06 15.47
CA LYS A 125 -3.72 -16.86 16.05
C LYS A 125 -4.91 -17.05 15.12
N GLN A 126 -5.05 -16.26 14.05
CA GLN A 126 -6.15 -16.36 13.08
C GLN A 126 -7.54 -16.34 13.72
N ILE A 127 -7.75 -15.45 14.69
CA ILE A 127 -9.03 -15.27 15.40
C ILE A 127 -10.05 -14.58 14.48
N TYR A 128 -9.61 -13.60 13.70
CA TYR A 128 -10.47 -12.85 12.77
C TYR A 128 -9.87 -12.80 11.37
N PRO A 129 -10.66 -12.96 10.29
CA PRO A 129 -10.15 -12.79 8.95
C PRO A 129 -9.71 -11.34 8.72
N SER A 130 -8.46 -11.13 8.32
CA SER A 130 -8.00 -9.81 7.89
C SER A 130 -8.25 -9.65 6.39
N GLN A 131 -9.22 -8.83 6.02
CA GLN A 131 -9.54 -8.51 4.64
C GLN A 131 -8.83 -7.22 4.23
N GLY A 132 -8.30 -7.20 3.01
CA GLY A 132 -7.58 -6.06 2.47
C GLY A 132 -7.82 -5.82 0.99
N ILE A 133 -7.36 -4.65 0.57
CA ILE A 133 -7.28 -4.20 -0.81
C ILE A 133 -5.85 -3.73 -1.04
N THR A 134 -5.29 -4.10 -2.18
CA THR A 134 -3.99 -3.60 -2.63
C THR A 134 -4.13 -2.99 -4.02
N ILE A 135 -3.39 -1.90 -4.24
CA ILE A 135 -3.17 -1.29 -5.54
C ILE A 135 -1.66 -1.39 -5.82
N LEU A 136 -1.31 -2.08 -6.89
CA LEU A 136 0.05 -2.17 -7.39
C LEU A 136 0.19 -1.28 -8.63
N LYS A 137 1.28 -0.52 -8.72
CA LYS A 137 1.67 0.20 -9.94
C LYS A 137 2.88 -0.48 -10.55
N ALA A 138 2.65 -1.10 -11.70
CA ALA A 138 3.70 -1.62 -12.56
C ALA A 138 4.16 -0.54 -13.55
N VAL A 139 5.46 -0.49 -13.82
CA VAL A 139 6.09 0.38 -14.81
C VAL A 139 7.06 -0.43 -15.67
N GLN A 140 7.11 -0.12 -16.96
CA GLN A 140 8.07 -0.74 -17.87
C GLN A 140 9.45 -0.11 -17.68
N LYS A 141 10.46 -0.92 -17.40
CA LYS A 141 11.83 -0.47 -17.05
C LYS A 141 12.90 -0.89 -18.06
N GLY A 142 12.58 -1.80 -18.96
CA GLY A 142 13.48 -2.23 -20.03
C GLY A 142 12.80 -3.18 -21.00
N PRO A 143 13.49 -3.60 -22.08
CA PRO A 143 12.96 -4.59 -23.00
C PRO A 143 12.86 -5.97 -22.34
N ASP A 144 11.64 -6.51 -22.36
CA ASP A 144 11.08 -7.86 -22.22
C ASP A 144 11.77 -9.01 -21.47
N ALA A 145 13.00 -8.94 -20.92
CA ALA A 145 13.56 -10.08 -20.17
C ALA A 145 14.67 -9.79 -19.16
N THR A 146 15.14 -8.55 -19.02
CA THR A 146 16.29 -8.27 -18.13
C THR A 146 15.89 -8.00 -16.68
N VAL A 147 14.65 -7.56 -16.45
CA VAL A 147 14.11 -7.24 -15.13
C VAL A 147 12.62 -7.57 -15.06
N GLY A 148 12.18 -7.99 -13.89
CA GLY A 148 10.78 -8.30 -13.57
C GLY A 148 10.09 -9.24 -14.57
N PRO A 149 8.75 -9.36 -14.53
CA PRO A 149 8.00 -10.06 -15.56
C PRO A 149 8.04 -9.29 -16.87
N THR A 150 8.85 -9.76 -17.82
CA THR A 150 8.91 -9.23 -19.19
C THR A 150 9.21 -7.73 -19.25
N GLY A 151 10.19 -7.25 -18.46
CA GLY A 151 10.62 -5.85 -18.47
C GLY A 151 9.77 -4.91 -17.60
N TRP A 152 8.73 -5.42 -16.92
CA TRP A 152 7.89 -4.64 -16.01
C TRP A 152 8.29 -4.86 -14.55
N GLN A 153 8.31 -3.78 -13.77
CA GLN A 153 8.63 -3.81 -12.33
C GLN A 153 7.61 -3.02 -11.52
N LEU A 154 7.52 -3.29 -10.22
CA LEU A 154 6.66 -2.57 -9.28
C LEU A 154 7.32 -1.27 -8.81
N ALA A 155 6.64 -0.14 -9.00
CA ALA A 155 7.09 1.17 -8.54
C ALA A 155 6.27 1.74 -7.38
N GLU A 156 5.01 1.33 -7.22
CA GLU A 156 4.19 1.79 -6.10
C GLU A 156 3.34 0.64 -5.57
N ILE A 157 3.21 0.59 -4.24
CA ILE A 157 2.31 -0.32 -3.52
C ILE A 157 1.49 0.53 -2.56
N HIS A 158 0.17 0.43 -2.66
CA HIS A 158 -0.75 0.96 -1.67
C HIS A 158 -1.58 -0.20 -1.13
N THR A 159 -1.49 -0.44 0.17
CA THR A 159 -2.22 -1.55 0.79
C THR A 159 -2.96 -1.06 2.03
N GLU A 160 -4.25 -1.37 2.13
CA GLU A 160 -5.01 -1.16 3.35
C GLU A 160 -5.83 -2.41 3.68
N PHE A 161 -5.93 -2.71 4.97
CA PHE A 161 -6.63 -3.90 5.44
C PHE A 161 -7.22 -3.69 6.83
N ASN A 162 -7.97 -4.68 7.31
CA ASN A 162 -8.51 -4.68 8.66
C ASN A 162 -7.40 -4.87 9.71
N SER A 163 -6.71 -3.77 10.05
CA SER A 163 -5.63 -3.74 11.04
C SER A 163 -6.11 -4.10 12.45
N ALA A 164 -7.37 -3.83 12.77
CA ALA A 164 -8.00 -4.25 14.03
C ALA A 164 -8.04 -5.78 14.19
N ALA A 165 -8.43 -6.50 13.13
CA ALA A 165 -8.40 -7.97 13.12
C ALA A 165 -6.95 -8.48 13.23
N TRP A 166 -6.04 -7.89 12.45
CA TRP A 166 -4.63 -8.27 12.44
C TRP A 166 -3.97 -8.13 13.82
N ILE A 167 -4.24 -7.03 14.53
CA ILE A 167 -3.70 -6.79 15.88
C ILE A 167 -4.14 -7.87 16.86
N VAL A 168 -5.42 -8.27 16.82
CA VAL A 168 -5.91 -9.34 17.69
C VAL A 168 -5.23 -10.67 17.36
N ASP A 169 -5.04 -10.95 16.07
CA ASP A 169 -4.41 -12.18 15.60
C ASP A 169 -2.94 -12.30 16.01
N ILE A 170 -2.20 -11.18 16.08
CA ILE A 170 -0.83 -11.16 16.61
C ILE A 170 -0.77 -11.05 18.14
N GLY A 171 -1.92 -11.12 18.83
CA GLY A 171 -2.02 -11.19 20.29
C GLY A 171 -2.28 -9.87 21.02
N GLY A 172 -2.56 -8.79 20.28
CA GLY A 172 -3.00 -7.52 20.83
C GLY A 172 -4.49 -7.47 21.16
N THR A 173 -4.99 -6.26 21.42
CA THR A 173 -6.41 -5.99 21.64
C THR A 173 -6.83 -4.80 20.77
N CYS A 174 -8.09 -4.78 20.33
CA CYS A 174 -8.64 -3.67 19.55
C CYS A 174 -9.91 -3.13 20.23
N PRO A 175 -9.78 -2.32 21.29
CA PRO A 175 -10.92 -1.63 21.86
C PRO A 175 -11.46 -0.57 20.88
N PRO A 176 -12.77 -0.32 20.87
CA PRO A 176 -13.33 0.76 20.06
C PRO A 176 -12.77 2.12 20.53
N PRO A 177 -12.63 3.11 19.63
CA PRO A 177 -12.22 4.46 20.00
C PRO A 177 -13.17 5.07 21.05
N SER A 178 -12.61 5.77 22.03
CA SER A 178 -13.36 6.47 23.10
C SER A 178 -13.73 7.91 22.75
N GLY A 179 -13.44 8.37 21.53
CA GLY A 179 -13.66 9.75 21.10
C GLY A 179 -15.12 10.09 20.78
N ASN A 180 -15.48 11.37 20.95
CA ASN A 180 -16.84 11.89 20.78
C ASN A 180 -17.36 11.84 19.33
N ALA A 181 -16.49 11.61 18.34
CA ALA A 181 -16.83 11.50 16.92
C ALA A 181 -17.02 10.04 16.46
N ARG A 182 -17.28 9.11 17.38
CA ARG A 182 -17.51 7.71 17.04
C ARG A 182 -18.77 7.57 16.19
N LEU A 183 -18.66 6.83 15.08
CA LEU A 183 -19.81 6.38 14.30
C LEU A 183 -20.77 5.60 15.21
N LEU A 184 -21.91 6.20 15.51
CA LEU A 184 -23.05 5.52 16.11
C LEU A 184 -23.75 4.76 15.00
N ARG A 185 -23.79 3.43 15.10
CA ARG A 185 -24.70 2.62 14.29
C ARG A 185 -26.08 2.78 14.91
N ASN A 186 -27.01 3.42 14.20
CA ASN A 186 -28.43 3.34 14.51
C ASN A 186 -28.97 1.97 14.11
#